data_AF-A0A0H3ZV47-F1
#
_entry.id   AF-A0A0H3ZV47-F1
#
_cell.length_a   1.000
_cell.length_b   1.000
_cell.length_c   1.000
_cell.angle_alpha   90.00
_cell.angle_beta   90.00
_cell.angle_gamma   90.00
#
_symmetry.space_group_name_H-M   'P 1'
#
loop_
_entity.id
_entity.type
_entity.pdbx_description
1 polymer ?
#
loop_
_entity_poly.entity_id
_entity_poly.type
_entity_poly.pdbx_seq_one_letter_code
_entity_poly.pdbx_strand_id
1 'polypeptide(L)'
;MSNKKQQSNKMGGLVASAEVQLHSVETVKLWNPSKRSKAPGVGLFFQRLSTLEHAARHDDPYADFALLEIERAINAAFTLCQSTLDVLPQRNSSRILYHETLSRAPVKKSVSVKTRFGWRLLALLEQFDIAMVQLSDAHFKAQMARSEFEHHRLACLKALRGIISMSVTFQHSGVTRQDVTDNNAKAQAAQAKLGAIPFEVLEGVERAEFAPVIKVSHG
;
A
#
# COMPACT_ATOMS: atom_id res chain seq x y z
N MET A 1 27.61 22.76 -40.01
CA MET A 1 27.05 23.42 -38.80
C MET A 1 26.06 22.44 -38.16
N SER A 2 26.50 21.65 -37.17
CA SER A 2 25.64 20.67 -36.49
C SER A 2 25.18 21.23 -35.16
N ASN A 3 23.86 21.41 -35.05
CA ASN A 3 23.18 21.95 -33.88
C ASN A 3 23.17 20.88 -32.76
N LYS A 4 24.05 21.00 -31.76
CA LYS A 4 24.03 20.16 -30.56
C LYS A 4 22.80 20.53 -29.72
N LYS A 5 21.79 19.65 -29.69
CA LYS A 5 20.69 19.70 -28.72
C LYS A 5 21.29 19.76 -27.31
N GLN A 6 21.09 20.87 -26.61
CA GLN A 6 21.36 20.98 -25.18
C GLN A 6 20.51 19.93 -24.44
N GLN A 7 21.15 18.86 -23.95
CA GLN A 7 20.53 17.97 -22.98
C GLN A 7 20.26 18.79 -21.72
N SER A 8 18.98 18.99 -21.39
CA SER A 8 18.63 19.67 -20.14
C SER A 8 19.16 18.83 -18.98
N ASN A 9 20.02 19.41 -18.15
CA ASN A 9 20.65 18.76 -17.00
C ASN A 9 19.65 18.61 -15.82
N LYS A 10 18.45 18.11 -16.11
CA LYS A 10 17.41 17.86 -15.10
C LYS A 10 17.64 16.49 -14.48
N MET A 11 17.94 16.47 -13.19
CA MET A 11 18.05 15.24 -12.40
C MET A 11 16.74 14.43 -12.53
N GLY A 12 16.87 13.13 -12.84
CA GLY A 12 15.74 12.21 -12.86
C GLY A 12 15.18 11.96 -11.46
N GLY A 13 13.95 11.43 -11.37
CA GLY A 13 13.38 11.03 -10.09
C GLY A 13 14.13 9.85 -9.47
N LEU A 14 14.13 9.76 -8.14
CA LEU A 14 14.68 8.61 -7.42
C LEU A 14 13.90 7.34 -7.79
N VAL A 15 14.62 6.30 -8.20
CA VAL A 15 14.08 4.95 -8.41
C VAL A 15 14.90 4.01 -7.55
N ALA A 16 14.23 3.25 -6.69
CA ALA A 16 14.87 2.18 -5.94
C ALA A 16 14.33 0.83 -6.42
N SER A 17 15.25 -0.07 -6.73
CA SER A 17 14.98 -1.49 -6.92
C SER A 17 15.22 -2.21 -5.59
N ALA A 18 14.26 -3.02 -5.16
CA ALA A 18 14.42 -3.90 -4.02
C ALA A 18 14.21 -5.37 -4.43
N GLU A 19 14.78 -6.28 -3.67
CA GLU A 19 14.39 -7.69 -3.67
C GLU A 19 13.76 -8.00 -2.33
N VAL A 20 12.56 -8.60 -2.34
CA VAL A 20 11.90 -9.10 -1.14
C VAL A 20 11.87 -10.62 -1.17
N GLN A 21 12.12 -11.24 -0.02
CA GLN A 21 11.99 -12.67 0.19
C GLN A 21 10.68 -12.94 0.93
N LEU A 22 9.80 -13.74 0.32
CA LEU A 22 8.50 -14.08 0.89
C LEU A 22 8.57 -15.48 1.50
N HIS A 23 8.28 -15.56 2.80
CA HIS A 23 8.36 -16.79 3.58
C HIS A 23 6.98 -17.39 3.89
N SER A 24 5.89 -16.62 3.83
CA SER A 24 4.52 -17.13 4.03
C SER A 24 3.76 -17.42 2.72
N VAL A 25 2.87 -18.41 2.77
CA VAL A 25 1.98 -18.75 1.65
C VAL A 25 0.99 -17.61 1.37
N GLU A 26 0.54 -16.94 2.43
CA GLU A 26 -0.37 -15.79 2.39
C GLU A 26 0.22 -14.66 1.55
N THR A 27 1.45 -14.23 1.82
CA THR A 27 2.08 -13.14 1.07
C THR A 27 2.33 -13.52 -0.38
N VAL A 28 2.73 -14.77 -0.66
CA VAL A 28 2.86 -15.28 -2.04
C VAL A 28 1.54 -15.20 -2.80
N LYS A 29 0.41 -15.50 -2.15
CA LYS A 29 -0.94 -15.40 -2.75
C LYS A 29 -1.40 -13.95 -2.98
N LEU A 30 -0.97 -13.00 -2.15
CA LEU A 30 -1.20 -11.57 -2.39
C LEU A 30 -0.42 -11.06 -3.60
N TRP A 31 0.80 -11.59 -3.80
CA TRP A 31 1.62 -11.24 -4.95
C TRP A 31 1.10 -11.83 -6.25
N ASN A 32 0.75 -13.12 -6.24
CA ASN A 32 0.28 -13.86 -7.41
C ASN A 32 -1.14 -14.39 -7.13
N PRO A 33 -2.17 -13.51 -7.14
CA PRO A 33 -3.55 -13.96 -7.01
C PRO A 33 -3.85 -14.97 -8.12
N SER A 34 -4.63 -16.01 -7.80
CA SER A 34 -4.99 -17.03 -8.78
C SER A 34 -5.82 -16.42 -9.91
N LYS A 35 -5.79 -17.01 -11.11
CA LYS A 35 -6.63 -16.56 -12.24
C LYS A 35 -8.13 -16.58 -11.94
N ARG A 36 -8.56 -17.33 -10.91
CA ARG A 36 -9.96 -17.41 -10.45
C ARG A 36 -10.28 -16.36 -9.38
N SER A 37 -9.28 -15.72 -8.80
CA SER A 37 -9.45 -14.68 -7.80
C SER A 37 -9.86 -13.37 -8.47
N LYS A 38 -10.96 -12.78 -7.99
CA LYS A 38 -11.32 -11.39 -8.35
C LYS A 38 -10.50 -10.35 -7.60
N ALA A 39 -9.75 -10.75 -6.57
CA ALA A 39 -8.94 -9.84 -5.77
C ALA A 39 -7.70 -9.39 -6.55
N PRO A 40 -7.40 -8.08 -6.58
CA PRO A 40 -6.21 -7.55 -7.24
C PRO A 40 -4.92 -8.00 -6.54
N GLY A 41 -3.82 -8.02 -7.29
CA GLY A 41 -2.49 -8.36 -6.78
C GLY A 41 -1.64 -7.12 -6.48
N VAL A 42 -0.57 -7.33 -5.71
CA VAL A 42 0.38 -6.28 -5.30
C VAL A 42 0.93 -5.47 -6.48
N GLY A 43 1.21 -6.12 -7.62
CA GLY A 43 1.69 -5.42 -8.82
C GLY A 43 0.72 -4.36 -9.35
N LEU A 44 -0.59 -4.66 -9.33
CA LEU A 44 -1.61 -3.71 -9.77
C LEU A 44 -1.73 -2.52 -8.81
N PHE A 45 -1.56 -2.76 -7.51
CA PHE A 45 -1.49 -1.68 -6.52
C PHE A 45 -0.37 -0.69 -6.86
N PHE A 46 0.86 -1.17 -7.08
CA PHE A 46 1.98 -0.28 -7.42
C PHE A 46 1.73 0.54 -8.69
N GLN A 47 1.13 -0.07 -9.70
CA GLN A 47 0.74 0.63 -10.93
C GLN A 47 -0.28 1.73 -10.65
N ARG A 48 -1.35 1.41 -9.92
CA ARG A 48 -2.46 2.35 -9.63
C ARG A 48 -2.04 3.49 -8.72
N LEU A 49 -1.23 3.21 -7.70
CA LEU A 49 -0.72 4.24 -6.80
C LEU A 49 0.21 5.21 -7.53
N SER A 50 0.93 4.76 -8.57
CA SER A 50 1.72 5.67 -9.42
C SER A 50 0.84 6.69 -10.13
N THR A 51 -0.34 6.27 -10.58
CA THR A 51 -1.33 7.18 -11.18
C THR A 51 -1.95 8.12 -10.14
N LEU A 52 -2.34 7.60 -8.97
CA LEU A 52 -2.93 8.42 -7.91
C LEU A 52 -1.95 9.48 -7.38
N GLU A 53 -0.71 9.10 -7.06
CA GLU A 53 0.32 10.07 -6.65
C GLU A 53 0.63 11.09 -7.75
N HIS A 54 0.57 10.69 -9.02
CA HIS A 54 0.73 11.65 -10.10
C HIS A 54 -0.41 12.67 -10.12
N ALA A 55 -1.66 12.23 -10.01
CA ALA A 55 -2.82 13.12 -10.02
C ALA A 55 -2.84 14.04 -8.78
N ALA A 56 -2.60 13.50 -7.59
CA ALA A 56 -2.47 14.27 -6.35
C ALA A 56 -1.39 15.36 -6.43
N ARG A 57 -0.25 15.06 -7.10
CA ARG A 57 0.80 16.05 -7.36
C ARG A 57 0.35 17.19 -8.29
N HIS A 58 -0.65 16.95 -9.14
CA HIS A 58 -1.27 17.95 -10.01
C HIS A 58 -2.59 18.47 -9.43
N ASP A 59 -2.69 18.48 -8.10
CA ASP A 59 -3.78 19.09 -7.36
C ASP A 59 -5.16 18.44 -7.54
N ASP A 60 -5.20 17.13 -7.81
CA ASP A 60 -6.47 16.39 -7.88
C ASP A 60 -7.00 16.02 -6.48
N PRO A 61 -8.14 16.58 -6.04
CA PRO A 61 -8.63 16.35 -4.68
C PRO A 61 -9.17 14.92 -4.46
N TYR A 62 -9.66 14.25 -5.51
CA TYR A 62 -10.12 12.85 -5.40
C TYR A 62 -8.93 11.89 -5.28
N ALA A 63 -7.82 12.21 -5.96
CA ALA A 63 -6.58 11.47 -5.78
C ALA A 63 -6.01 11.64 -4.38
N ASP A 64 -6.05 12.85 -3.81
CA ASP A 64 -5.65 13.09 -2.42
C ASP A 64 -6.53 12.32 -1.43
N PHE A 65 -7.85 12.33 -1.63
CA PHE A 65 -8.77 11.54 -0.82
C PHE A 65 -8.45 10.05 -0.86
N ALA A 66 -8.20 9.51 -2.05
CA ALA A 66 -7.79 8.12 -2.21
C ALA A 66 -6.51 7.79 -1.45
N LEU A 67 -5.49 8.64 -1.54
CA LEU A 67 -4.23 8.46 -0.81
C LEU A 67 -4.43 8.53 0.70
N LEU A 68 -5.27 9.44 1.19
CA LEU A 68 -5.59 9.57 2.62
C LEU A 68 -6.27 8.31 3.15
N GLU A 69 -7.27 7.79 2.45
CA GLU A 69 -7.97 6.56 2.86
C GLU A 69 -7.04 5.34 2.82
N ILE A 70 -6.21 5.23 1.78
CA ILE A 70 -5.21 4.16 1.68
C ILE A 70 -4.19 4.26 2.82
N GLU A 71 -3.75 5.47 3.19
CA GLU A 71 -2.83 5.70 4.30
C GLU A 71 -3.42 5.24 5.63
N ARG A 72 -4.66 5.66 5.92
CA ARG A 72 -5.40 5.25 7.12
C ARG A 72 -5.52 3.74 7.20
N ALA A 73 -5.86 3.07 6.09
CA ALA A 73 -5.96 1.63 6.03
C ALA A 73 -4.60 0.93 6.22
N ILE A 74 -3.52 1.45 5.64
CA ILE A 74 -2.16 0.95 5.84
C ILE A 74 -1.74 1.09 7.31
N ASN A 75 -1.97 2.26 7.93
CA ASN A 75 -1.68 2.50 9.35
C ASN A 75 -2.42 1.50 10.24
N ALA A 76 -3.72 1.31 10.01
CA ALA A 76 -4.51 0.35 10.76
C ALA A 76 -4.01 -1.09 10.59
N ALA A 77 -3.58 -1.47 9.38
CA ALA A 77 -3.03 -2.79 9.11
C ALA A 77 -1.66 -3.00 9.76
N PHE A 78 -0.83 -1.96 9.85
CA PHE A 78 0.42 -2.01 10.63
C PHE A 78 0.13 -2.31 12.10
N THR A 79 -0.77 -1.55 12.73
CA THR A 79 -1.19 -1.79 14.12
C THR A 79 -1.77 -3.20 14.30
N LEU A 80 -2.58 -3.67 13.35
CA LEU A 80 -3.16 -5.00 13.40
C LEU A 80 -2.08 -6.11 13.33
N CYS A 81 -1.11 -5.99 12.43
CA CYS A 81 0.00 -6.94 12.35
C CYS A 81 0.86 -6.90 13.61
N GLN A 82 1.12 -5.71 14.17
CA GLN A 82 1.85 -5.60 15.43
C GLN A 82 1.09 -6.25 16.59
N SER A 83 -0.20 -5.95 16.77
CA SER A 83 -1.01 -6.57 17.82
C SER A 83 -1.08 -8.09 17.70
N THR A 84 -1.03 -8.60 16.47
CA THR A 84 -0.97 -10.04 16.18
C THR A 84 0.37 -10.66 16.58
N LEU A 85 1.47 -9.93 16.45
CA LEU A 85 2.77 -10.35 16.96
C LEU A 85 2.81 -10.30 18.50
N ASP A 86 2.17 -9.31 19.10
CA ASP A 86 2.19 -9.09 20.55
C ASP A 86 1.44 -10.18 21.33
N VAL A 87 0.44 -10.84 20.71
CA VAL A 87 -0.28 -11.98 21.33
C VAL A 87 0.47 -13.30 21.22
N LEU A 88 1.58 -13.36 20.48
CA LEU A 88 2.35 -14.59 20.36
C LEU A 88 2.94 -15.00 21.71
N PRO A 89 2.93 -16.30 22.04
CA PRO A 89 3.46 -16.78 23.30
C PRO A 89 4.94 -16.44 23.41
N GLN A 90 5.33 -15.82 24.53
CA GLN A 90 6.73 -15.54 24.80
C GLN A 90 7.52 -16.85 24.90
N ARG A 91 8.71 -16.88 24.30
CA ARG A 91 9.60 -18.04 24.29
C ARG A 91 10.23 -18.22 25.67
N ASN A 92 9.48 -18.79 26.61
CA ASN A 92 9.88 -18.88 28.01
C ASN A 92 10.34 -20.30 28.39
N SER A 93 11.41 -20.80 27.76
CA SER A 93 12.08 -22.02 28.23
C SER A 93 13.60 -21.87 28.17
N SER A 94 14.28 -22.16 29.29
CA SER A 94 15.74 -22.20 29.36
C SER A 94 16.35 -23.50 28.80
N ARG A 95 15.53 -24.46 28.38
CA ARG A 95 15.97 -25.80 27.96
C ARG A 95 15.78 -26.10 26.48
N ILE A 96 14.91 -25.35 25.79
CA ILE A 96 14.66 -25.48 24.36
C ILE A 96 15.00 -24.15 23.69
N LEU A 97 16.04 -24.17 22.85
CA LEU A 97 16.46 -23.04 22.03
C LEU A 97 15.80 -23.15 20.67
N TYR A 98 15.05 -22.13 20.28
CA TYR A 98 14.46 -22.01 18.95
C TYR A 98 15.17 -20.94 18.15
N HIS A 99 15.60 -21.28 16.94
CA HIS A 99 16.03 -20.29 15.96
C HIS A 99 14.83 -19.55 15.36
N GLU A 100 15.09 -18.54 14.53
CA GLU A 100 14.07 -17.93 13.69
C GLU A 100 13.50 -18.97 12.73
N THR A 101 12.17 -18.99 12.60
CA THR A 101 11.50 -19.89 11.66
C THR A 101 11.39 -19.17 10.33
N LEU A 102 11.90 -19.80 9.27
CA LEU A 102 11.87 -19.29 7.90
C LEU A 102 11.44 -20.40 6.94
N SER A 103 10.81 -20.03 5.81
CA SER A 103 10.62 -20.97 4.71
C SER A 103 11.97 -21.53 4.23
N ARG A 104 12.02 -22.85 3.99
CA ARG A 104 13.18 -23.52 3.38
C ARG A 104 13.43 -23.11 1.93
N ALA A 105 12.39 -22.61 1.26
CA ALA A 105 12.43 -22.16 -0.11
C ALA A 105 11.64 -20.83 -0.23
N PRO A 106 12.21 -19.71 0.24
CA PRO A 106 11.54 -18.42 0.15
C PRO A 106 11.38 -18.00 -1.32
N VAL A 107 10.24 -17.37 -1.62
CA VAL A 107 9.98 -16.85 -2.96
C VAL A 107 10.59 -15.47 -3.06
N LYS A 108 11.55 -15.29 -3.97
CA LYS A 108 12.14 -13.99 -4.27
C LYS A 108 11.29 -13.20 -5.24
N LYS A 109 11.08 -11.91 -4.97
CA LYS A 109 10.39 -10.98 -5.85
C LYS A 109 11.22 -9.71 -6.01
N SER A 110 11.63 -9.41 -7.23
CA SER A 110 12.18 -8.10 -7.58
C SER A 110 11.05 -7.08 -7.65
N VAL A 111 11.26 -5.93 -7.03
CA VAL A 111 10.28 -4.86 -6.95
C VAL A 111 10.91 -3.56 -7.44
N SER A 112 10.21 -2.89 -8.35
CA SER A 112 10.51 -1.51 -8.74
C SER A 112 9.38 -0.62 -8.27
N VAL A 113 9.64 0.13 -7.20
CA VAL A 113 8.65 1.03 -6.60
C VAL A 113 9.07 2.48 -6.84
N LYS A 114 8.11 3.28 -7.33
CA LYS A 114 8.32 4.68 -7.74
C LYS A 114 7.54 5.67 -6.88
N THR A 115 6.81 5.17 -5.88
CA THR A 115 5.79 5.88 -5.11
C THR A 115 6.05 5.71 -3.63
N ARG A 116 5.80 6.75 -2.83
CA ARG A 116 5.92 6.67 -1.36
C ARG A 116 4.96 5.62 -0.82
N PHE A 117 3.73 5.59 -1.34
CA PHE A 117 2.71 4.61 -0.97
C PHE A 117 3.05 3.18 -1.37
N GLY A 118 3.79 3.00 -2.47
CA GLY A 118 4.32 1.68 -2.82
C GLY A 118 5.35 1.19 -1.80
N TRP A 119 6.22 2.07 -1.31
CA TRP A 119 7.19 1.73 -0.26
C TRP A 119 6.49 1.43 1.06
N ARG A 120 5.44 2.19 1.40
CA ARG A 120 4.59 1.90 2.56
C ARG A 120 3.94 0.53 2.48
N LEU A 121 3.39 0.15 1.32
CA LEU A 121 2.83 -1.19 1.15
C LEU A 121 3.91 -2.28 1.25
N LEU A 122 5.12 -2.06 0.72
CA LEU A 122 6.22 -3.02 0.86
C LEU A 122 6.60 -3.27 2.31
N ALA A 123 6.75 -2.21 3.11
CA ALA A 123 7.03 -2.32 4.54
C ALA A 123 5.89 -3.06 5.28
N LEU A 124 4.63 -2.80 4.91
CA LEU A 124 3.49 -3.53 5.47
C LEU A 124 3.49 -5.01 5.07
N LEU A 125 3.85 -5.33 3.82
CA LEU A 125 3.96 -6.71 3.34
C LEU A 125 5.06 -7.48 4.07
N GLU A 126 6.19 -6.84 4.37
CA GLU A 126 7.26 -7.43 5.18
C GLU A 126 6.77 -7.77 6.59
N GLN A 127 6.17 -6.81 7.30
CA GLN A 127 5.66 -7.06 8.64
C GLN A 127 4.54 -8.10 8.66
N PHE A 128 3.68 -8.09 7.65
CA PHE A 128 2.66 -9.12 7.48
C PHE A 128 3.27 -10.51 7.25
N ASP A 129 4.30 -10.62 6.41
CA ASP A 129 4.97 -11.90 6.14
C ASP A 129 5.60 -12.47 7.42
N ILE A 130 6.27 -11.61 8.20
CA ILE A 130 6.81 -11.96 9.53
C ILE A 130 5.68 -12.45 10.44
N ALA A 131 4.56 -11.73 10.53
CA ALA A 131 3.43 -12.12 11.35
C ALA A 131 2.84 -13.48 10.93
N MET A 132 2.69 -13.74 9.63
CA MET A 132 2.15 -15.01 9.14
C MET A 132 3.09 -16.18 9.42
N VAL A 133 4.40 -15.98 9.28
CA VAL A 133 5.41 -17.01 9.60
C VAL A 133 5.39 -17.32 11.10
N GLN A 134 5.40 -16.31 11.97
CA GLN A 134 5.42 -16.52 13.41
C GLN A 134 4.11 -17.11 13.94
N LEU A 135 2.95 -16.69 13.41
CA LEU A 135 1.66 -17.33 13.68
C LEU A 135 1.67 -18.81 13.30
N SER A 136 2.19 -19.12 12.11
CA SER A 136 2.27 -20.51 11.62
C SER A 136 3.20 -21.35 12.47
N ASP A 137 4.31 -20.78 12.93
CA ASP A 137 5.27 -21.43 13.83
C ASP A 137 4.65 -21.75 15.19
N ALA A 138 3.99 -20.76 15.82
CA ALA A 138 3.32 -20.94 17.11
C ALA A 138 2.21 -21.99 17.01
N HIS A 139 1.43 -21.97 15.93
CA HIS A 139 0.39 -22.97 15.69
C HIS A 139 1.00 -24.37 15.48
N PHE A 140 2.03 -24.50 14.64
CA PHE A 140 2.71 -25.77 14.38
C PHE A 140 3.31 -26.39 15.65
N LYS A 141 3.86 -25.56 16.54
CA LYS A 141 4.43 -25.98 17.84
C LYS A 141 3.38 -26.19 18.93
N ALA A 142 2.09 -26.17 18.59
CA ALA A 142 0.96 -26.30 19.53
C ALA A 142 0.98 -25.27 20.67
N GLN A 143 1.53 -24.08 20.42
CA GLN A 143 1.54 -22.96 21.37
C GLN A 143 0.35 -22.01 21.18
N MET A 144 -0.45 -22.25 20.14
CA MET A 144 -1.63 -21.46 19.79
C MET A 144 -2.73 -22.38 19.26
N ALA A 145 -3.96 -22.18 19.74
CA ALA A 145 -5.10 -22.95 19.25
C ALA A 145 -5.42 -22.61 17.80
N ARG A 146 -6.00 -23.57 17.07
CA ARG A 146 -6.40 -23.37 15.66
C ARG A 146 -7.35 -22.19 15.47
N SER A 147 -8.29 -21.99 16.40
CA SER A 147 -9.26 -20.89 16.33
C SER A 147 -8.59 -19.52 16.43
N GLU A 148 -7.61 -19.38 17.32
CA GLU A 148 -6.84 -18.15 17.50
C GLU A 148 -5.96 -17.88 16.27
N PHE A 149 -5.26 -18.91 15.79
CA PHE A 149 -4.47 -18.83 14.56
C PHE A 149 -5.31 -18.34 13.38
N GLU A 150 -6.46 -18.97 13.12
CA GLU A 150 -7.33 -18.59 12.01
C GLU A 150 -7.92 -17.18 12.19
N HIS A 151 -8.24 -16.78 13.43
CA HIS A 151 -8.74 -15.44 13.72
C HIS A 151 -7.73 -14.36 13.31
N HIS A 152 -6.49 -14.44 13.82
CA HIS A 152 -5.44 -13.47 13.50
C HIS A 152 -5.05 -13.51 12.03
N ARG A 153 -4.86 -14.71 11.47
CA ARG A 153 -4.50 -14.91 10.06
C ARG A 153 -5.53 -14.28 9.12
N LEU A 154 -6.82 -14.53 9.34
CA LEU A 154 -7.88 -13.99 8.50
C LEU A 154 -8.05 -12.48 8.67
N ALA A 155 -7.89 -11.95 9.88
CA ALA A 155 -7.97 -10.51 10.15
C ALA A 155 -6.90 -9.75 9.36
N CYS A 156 -5.62 -10.11 9.50
CA CYS A 156 -4.51 -9.49 8.77
C CYS A 156 -4.66 -9.66 7.25
N LEU A 157 -5.01 -10.87 6.78
CA LEU A 157 -5.16 -11.14 5.36
C LEU A 157 -6.32 -10.34 4.74
N LYS A 158 -7.42 -10.15 5.47
CA LYS A 158 -8.55 -9.33 5.02
C LYS A 158 -8.15 -7.86 4.91
N ALA A 159 -7.40 -7.34 5.88
CA ALA A 159 -6.91 -5.96 5.87
C ALA A 159 -6.04 -5.68 4.63
N LEU A 160 -5.04 -6.53 4.36
CA LEU A 160 -4.16 -6.37 3.19
C LEU A 160 -4.90 -6.50 1.86
N ARG A 161 -5.83 -7.45 1.75
CA ARG A 161 -6.67 -7.55 0.54
C ARG A 161 -7.55 -6.32 0.34
N GLY A 162 -8.06 -5.74 1.43
CA GLY A 162 -8.82 -4.50 1.42
C GLY A 162 -7.99 -3.36 0.85
N ILE A 163 -6.79 -3.13 1.40
CA ILE A 163 -5.84 -2.10 0.92
C ILE A 163 -5.52 -2.29 -0.56
N ILE A 164 -5.19 -3.52 -0.99
CA ILE A 164 -4.87 -3.79 -2.39
C ILE A 164 -6.09 -3.51 -3.28
N SER A 165 -7.30 -3.82 -2.81
CA SER A 165 -8.55 -3.55 -3.54
C SER A 165 -8.87 -2.06 -3.64
N MET A 166 -8.56 -1.27 -2.61
CA MET A 166 -8.75 0.20 -2.62
C MET A 166 -8.02 0.85 -3.79
N SER A 167 -6.87 0.33 -4.21
CA SER A 167 -6.15 0.85 -5.39
C SER A 167 -6.89 0.72 -6.73
N VAL A 168 -7.89 -0.16 -6.78
CA VAL A 168 -8.74 -0.36 -7.96
C VAL A 168 -10.09 0.35 -7.79
N THR A 169 -10.58 0.45 -6.55
CA THR A 169 -11.85 1.13 -6.24
C THR A 169 -11.72 2.64 -6.35
N PHE A 170 -10.65 3.23 -5.81
CA PHE A 170 -10.42 4.66 -5.90
C PHE A 170 -9.89 5.08 -7.27
N GLN A 171 -10.34 6.24 -7.72
CA GLN A 171 -9.98 6.82 -9.01
C GLN A 171 -9.65 8.31 -8.82
N HIS A 172 -8.68 8.79 -9.58
CA HIS A 172 -8.48 10.23 -9.73
C HIS A 172 -9.60 10.80 -10.61
N SER A 173 -9.86 12.10 -10.46
CA SER A 173 -10.95 12.80 -11.16
C SER A 173 -10.48 13.48 -12.44
N GLY A 174 -9.21 13.88 -12.51
CA GLY A 174 -8.66 14.72 -13.56
C GLY A 174 -9.03 16.20 -13.43
N VAL A 175 -9.60 16.61 -12.29
CA VAL A 175 -9.89 18.01 -11.96
C VAL A 175 -8.88 18.52 -10.94
N THR A 176 -8.71 19.83 -10.86
CA THR A 176 -7.93 20.53 -9.84
C THR A 176 -8.85 21.07 -8.74
N ARG A 177 -8.29 21.52 -7.60
CA ARG A 177 -9.10 22.23 -6.59
C ARG A 177 -9.67 23.54 -7.12
N GLN A 178 -8.94 24.22 -8.00
CA GLN A 178 -9.46 25.41 -8.69
C GLN A 178 -10.71 25.08 -9.53
N ASP A 179 -10.72 23.96 -10.25
CA ASP A 179 -11.92 23.54 -11.01
C ASP A 179 -13.14 23.34 -10.09
N VAL A 180 -12.90 22.83 -8.87
CA VAL A 180 -13.94 22.65 -7.83
C VAL A 180 -14.41 24.00 -7.31
N THR A 181 -13.50 24.91 -6.97
CA THR A 181 -13.83 26.28 -6.52
C THR A 181 -14.64 27.05 -7.56
N ASP A 182 -14.25 26.93 -8.83
CA ASP A 182 -14.95 27.55 -9.96
C ASP A 182 -16.27 26.84 -10.30
N ASN A 183 -16.55 25.70 -9.67
CA ASN A 183 -17.71 24.84 -9.90
C ASN A 183 -17.97 24.57 -11.40
N ASN A 184 -16.90 24.29 -12.15
CA ASN A 184 -17.01 24.17 -13.60
C ASN A 184 -17.59 22.81 -14.04
N ALA A 185 -17.88 22.68 -15.34
CA ALA A 185 -18.48 21.46 -15.89
C ALA A 185 -17.66 20.18 -15.62
N LYS A 186 -16.32 20.28 -15.54
CA LYS A 186 -15.47 19.12 -15.20
C LYS A 186 -15.64 18.71 -13.75
N ALA A 187 -15.66 19.67 -12.83
CA ALA A 187 -15.87 19.42 -11.40
C ALA A 187 -17.25 18.80 -11.13
N GLN A 188 -18.31 19.32 -11.77
CA GLN A 188 -19.66 18.77 -11.69
C GLN A 188 -19.72 17.33 -12.22
N ALA A 189 -19.08 17.06 -13.36
CA ALA A 189 -19.01 15.71 -13.92
C ALA A 189 -18.22 14.73 -13.03
N ALA A 190 -17.12 15.18 -12.43
CA ALA A 190 -16.33 14.40 -11.49
C ALA A 190 -17.15 14.03 -10.25
N GLN A 191 -17.84 14.99 -9.65
CA GLN A 191 -18.71 14.78 -8.49
C GLN A 191 -19.87 13.84 -8.81
N ALA A 192 -20.51 13.99 -9.97
CA ALA A 192 -21.57 13.08 -10.39
C ALA A 192 -21.09 11.64 -10.58
N LYS A 193 -19.84 11.45 -11.02
CA LYS A 193 -19.24 10.13 -11.28
C LYS A 193 -18.66 9.47 -10.04
N LEU A 194 -17.95 10.23 -9.22
CA LEU A 194 -17.13 9.72 -8.10
C LEU A 194 -17.79 9.91 -6.73
N GLY A 195 -18.87 10.70 -6.67
CA GLY A 195 -19.54 11.05 -5.43
C GLY A 195 -18.88 12.22 -4.71
N ALA A 196 -19.46 12.61 -3.58
CA ALA A 196 -18.87 13.64 -2.72
C ALA A 196 -17.71 13.06 -1.90
N ILE A 197 -16.71 13.90 -1.61
CA ILE A 197 -15.60 13.62 -0.70
C ILE A 197 -15.59 14.69 0.41
N PRO A 198 -14.90 14.47 1.54
CA PRO A 198 -14.86 15.45 2.65
C PRO A 198 -14.39 16.83 2.21
N PHE A 199 -14.99 17.87 2.80
CA PHE A 199 -14.68 19.27 2.47
C PHE A 199 -13.23 19.62 2.78
N GLU A 200 -12.70 19.10 3.88
CA GLU A 200 -11.32 19.31 4.31
C GLU A 200 -10.32 18.80 3.26
N VAL A 201 -10.68 17.73 2.54
CA VAL A 201 -9.85 17.18 1.46
C VAL A 201 -10.03 17.98 0.17
N LEU A 202 -11.26 18.41 -0.14
CA LEU A 202 -11.53 19.30 -1.28
C LEU A 202 -10.72 20.60 -1.18
N GLU A 203 -10.68 21.21 0.00
CA GLU A 203 -9.90 22.44 0.27
C GLU A 203 -8.40 22.18 0.44
N GLY A 204 -7.97 20.92 0.51
CA GLY A 204 -6.56 20.56 0.72
C GLY A 204 -6.06 20.82 2.14
N VAL A 205 -6.96 21.05 3.09
CA VAL A 205 -6.70 21.16 4.53
C VAL A 205 -6.26 19.82 5.10
N GLU A 206 -6.93 18.73 4.69
CA GLU A 206 -6.55 17.37 5.04
C GLU A 206 -6.01 16.64 3.81
N ARG A 207 -4.78 16.14 3.95
CA ARG A 207 -4.11 15.30 2.96
C ARG A 207 -3.36 14.20 3.69
N ALA A 208 -3.09 13.10 2.99
CA ALA A 208 -2.25 12.05 3.55
C ALA A 208 -0.88 12.62 3.95
N GLU A 209 -0.33 12.15 5.07
CA GLU A 209 0.98 12.57 5.58
C GLU A 209 2.08 12.37 4.54
N PHE A 210 1.98 11.28 3.77
CA PHE A 210 2.94 10.94 2.71
C PHE A 210 2.48 11.38 1.31
N ALA A 211 1.46 12.24 1.20
CA ALA A 211 1.02 12.78 -0.08
C ALA A 211 2.14 13.55 -0.79
N PRO A 212 2.19 13.53 -2.13
CA PRO A 212 3.14 14.34 -2.87
C PRO A 212 2.86 15.83 -2.66
N VAL A 213 3.93 16.64 -2.66
CA VAL A 213 3.82 18.11 -2.72
C VAL A 213 3.09 18.49 -4.01
N ILE A 214 2.07 19.34 -3.89
CA ILE A 214 1.31 19.86 -5.03
C ILE A 214 2.23 20.78 -5.83
N LYS A 215 2.24 20.61 -7.15
CA LYS A 215 3.01 21.49 -8.04
C LYS A 215 2.39 22.88 -8.05
N VAL A 216 3.12 23.86 -7.54
CA VAL A 216 2.80 25.27 -7.75
C VAL A 216 3.31 25.66 -9.15
N SER A 217 2.39 25.88 -10.10
CA SER A 217 2.75 26.50 -11.38
C SER A 217 3.20 27.93 -11.10
N HIS A 218 4.51 28.16 -11.12
CA HIS A 218 5.03 29.52 -11.24
C HIS A 218 4.72 29.96 -12.67
N GLY A 219 3.89 31.00 -12.81
CA GLY A 219 3.57 31.63 -14.09
C GLY A 219 4.79 32.22 -14.76
#